data_AF-A0A972TB50-F1
#
_entry.id   AF-A0A972TB50-F1
#
_cell.length_a   1.000
_cell.length_b   1.000
_cell.length_c   1.000
_cell.angle_alpha   90.00
_cell.angle_beta   90.00
_cell.angle_gamma   90.00
#
_symmetry.space_group_name_H-M   'P 1'
#
loop_
_entity.id
_entity.type
_entity.pdbx_description
1 polymer ?
#
loop_
_entity_poly.entity_id
_entity_poly.type
_entity_poly.pdbx_seq_one_letter_code
_entity_poly.pdbx_strand_id
1 'polypeptide(L)'
;MANILYIITRLDRGGSAEAVMQWAEGIKNRGHRTKIVTGKTVHPQEDFHTYTARTGVPIDVIHSLLRAPGIRCDYRALKTLIRLIKNERPHIVHTNTSKAGILGRLAARINKVPVIIHSPHGHIFYGYFSKAKTKFFIGLERWAASFTHQITNLTRLGMEDHIRLKAAPSEKLRVIYPGIELGKYAVSTQIRGQMRREIGISDETTVIGWVGRIDSVKNPLMFIKAAALLKDKNLHFLMVGDGELMEGMRRKVDEISLNEKFTFTGYRADIPNLLAAMDIYVLTSLNEGFGRTIIEAQSASLPVIVTDVGGVPEIVIDGETGILIPSEDASALAQAISRLTGDSQLQKRLIANARKRLKRFSLQNTIDNIENLYRELLSSYSAEPS
;
A
#
# COMPACT_ATOMS: atom_id res chain seq x y z
N MET A 1 -18.34 13.53 -18.97
CA MET A 1 -18.18 13.74 -17.51
C MET A 1 -18.98 12.67 -16.78
N ALA A 2 -18.35 11.90 -15.88
CA ALA A 2 -19.03 10.86 -15.08
C ALA A 2 -19.04 11.23 -13.59
N ASN A 3 -20.00 10.67 -12.84
CA ASN A 3 -20.10 10.78 -11.38
C ASN A 3 -19.62 9.47 -10.74
N ILE A 4 -18.54 9.54 -9.97
CA ILE A 4 -17.87 8.39 -9.36
C ILE A 4 -17.97 8.48 -7.83
N LEU A 5 -18.47 7.42 -7.22
CA LEU A 5 -18.54 7.27 -5.78
C LEU A 5 -17.52 6.22 -5.31
N TYR A 6 -16.50 6.66 -4.59
CA TYR A 6 -15.55 5.79 -3.91
C TYR A 6 -16.11 5.39 -2.55
N ILE A 7 -16.04 4.11 -2.20
CA ILE A 7 -16.49 3.62 -0.88
C ILE A 7 -15.36 2.82 -0.25
N ILE A 8 -14.90 3.21 0.94
CA ILE A 8 -13.83 2.54 1.69
C ILE A 8 -14.25 2.35 3.16
N THR A 9 -13.72 1.31 3.82
CA THR A 9 -14.13 1.01 5.21
C THR A 9 -13.65 2.06 6.22
N ARG A 10 -12.46 2.62 6.01
CA ARG A 10 -11.84 3.65 6.86
C ARG A 10 -10.74 4.36 6.07
N LEU A 11 -10.47 5.62 6.40
CA LEU A 11 -9.35 6.40 5.85
C LEU A 11 -8.24 6.59 6.89
N ASP A 12 -8.03 5.58 7.74
CA ASP A 12 -6.92 5.59 8.70
C ASP A 12 -5.58 5.52 7.97
N ARG A 13 -4.54 6.11 8.58
CA ARG A 13 -3.17 6.14 8.02
C ARG A 13 -2.73 4.80 7.45
N GLY A 14 -2.34 4.81 6.17
CA GLY A 14 -1.89 3.62 5.46
C GLY A 14 -2.14 3.67 3.95
N GLY A 15 -1.50 2.75 3.24
CA GLY A 15 -1.45 2.79 1.77
C GLY A 15 -2.80 2.73 1.06
N SER A 16 -3.80 2.04 1.61
CA SER A 16 -5.13 1.95 0.99
C SER A 16 -5.94 3.23 1.11
N ALA A 17 -5.86 3.92 2.26
CA ALA A 17 -6.52 5.21 2.46
C ALA A 17 -5.90 6.27 1.55
N GLU A 18 -4.56 6.33 1.54
CA GLU A 18 -3.82 7.27 0.70
C GLU A 18 -4.10 7.02 -0.79
N ALA A 19 -4.08 5.77 -1.25
CA ALA A 19 -4.40 5.42 -2.62
C ALA A 19 -5.80 5.90 -3.05
N VAL A 20 -6.84 5.63 -2.25
CA VAL A 20 -8.21 6.05 -2.59
C VAL A 20 -8.35 7.58 -2.65
N MET A 21 -7.72 8.30 -1.73
CA MET A 21 -7.71 9.77 -1.74
C MET A 21 -7.01 10.28 -3.01
N GLN A 22 -5.80 9.79 -3.30
CA GLN A 22 -5.05 10.17 -4.50
C GLN A 22 -5.78 9.82 -5.80
N TRP A 23 -6.47 8.68 -5.86
CA TRP A 23 -7.26 8.29 -7.04
C TRP A 23 -8.48 9.19 -7.22
N ALA A 24 -9.20 9.50 -6.15
CA ALA A 24 -10.36 10.37 -6.22
C ALA A 24 -9.97 11.80 -6.64
N GLU A 25 -8.91 12.36 -6.06
CA GLU A 25 -8.33 13.64 -6.47
C GLU A 25 -7.88 13.61 -7.94
N GLY A 26 -7.13 12.58 -8.32
CA GLY A 26 -6.64 12.41 -9.68
C GLY A 26 -7.73 12.33 -10.73
N ILE A 27 -8.78 11.54 -10.47
CA ILE A 27 -9.94 11.41 -11.38
C ILE A 27 -10.77 12.71 -11.40
N LYS A 28 -10.90 13.41 -10.27
CA LYS A 28 -11.56 14.72 -10.24
C LYS A 28 -10.85 15.73 -11.14
N ASN A 29 -9.52 15.76 -11.08
CA ASN A 29 -8.70 16.69 -11.87
C ASN A 29 -8.81 16.42 -13.38
N ARG A 30 -9.36 15.27 -13.81
CA ARG A 30 -9.70 14.97 -15.21
C ARG A 30 -11.12 15.38 -15.60
N GLY A 31 -11.78 16.17 -14.76
CA GLY A 31 -13.11 16.72 -15.04
C GLY A 31 -14.27 15.80 -14.66
N HIS A 32 -14.03 14.74 -13.89
CA HIS A 32 -15.10 13.91 -13.34
C HIS A 32 -15.62 14.46 -12.00
N ARG A 33 -16.89 14.18 -11.68
CA ARG A 33 -17.40 14.40 -10.33
C ARG A 33 -17.02 13.19 -9.47
N THR A 34 -16.37 13.44 -8.34
CA THR A 34 -15.93 12.37 -7.42
C THR A 34 -16.40 12.65 -6.00
N LYS A 35 -16.78 11.63 -5.27
CA LYS A 35 -17.07 11.68 -3.84
C LYS A 35 -16.51 10.45 -3.14
N ILE A 36 -16.03 10.61 -1.91
CA ILE A 36 -15.57 9.49 -1.07
C ILE A 36 -16.59 9.27 0.05
N VAL A 37 -16.92 8.01 0.31
CA VAL A 37 -17.68 7.57 1.47
C VAL A 37 -16.78 6.67 2.30
N THR A 38 -16.61 7.00 3.57
CA THR A 38 -15.77 6.26 4.51
C THR A 38 -16.55 5.85 5.76
N GLY A 39 -16.07 4.83 6.47
CA GLY A 39 -16.56 4.47 7.78
C GLY A 39 -15.87 5.25 8.91
N LYS A 40 -16.05 4.78 10.16
CA LYS A 40 -15.40 5.41 11.32
C LYS A 40 -13.88 5.36 11.15
N THR A 41 -13.27 6.55 11.12
CA THR A 41 -11.82 6.77 11.01
C THR A 41 -11.34 7.39 12.32
N VAL A 42 -10.26 6.87 12.88
CA VAL A 42 -9.71 7.28 14.19
C VAL A 42 -8.45 8.10 14.02
N HIS A 43 -7.55 7.67 13.12
CA HIS A 43 -6.29 8.33 12.83
C HIS A 43 -6.23 8.62 11.34
N PRO A 44 -6.91 9.68 10.87
CA PRO A 44 -7.04 9.95 9.44
C PRO A 44 -5.68 10.18 8.78
N GLN A 45 -5.57 9.77 7.51
CA GLN A 45 -4.39 10.01 6.67
C GLN A 45 -4.10 11.51 6.52
N GLU A 46 -5.14 12.29 6.28
CA GLU A 46 -5.14 13.76 6.21
C GLU A 46 -6.47 14.22 6.83
N ASP A 47 -6.48 15.42 7.42
CA ASP A 47 -7.73 16.02 7.89
C ASP A 47 -8.74 16.16 6.74
N PHE A 48 -9.98 15.71 6.94
CA PHE A 48 -10.97 15.62 5.86
C PHE A 48 -11.43 17.00 5.38
N HIS A 49 -11.50 18.00 6.27
CA HIS A 49 -11.86 19.37 5.89
C HIS A 49 -10.76 19.99 5.05
N THR A 50 -9.51 19.82 5.46
CA THR A 50 -8.31 20.28 4.74
C THR A 50 -8.23 19.63 3.37
N TYR A 51 -8.37 18.30 3.30
CA TYR A 51 -8.38 17.57 2.04
C TYR A 51 -9.51 18.02 1.11
N THR A 52 -10.73 18.17 1.64
CA THR A 52 -11.88 18.61 0.85
C THR A 52 -11.72 20.05 0.38
N ALA A 53 -11.19 20.96 1.20
CA ALA A 53 -10.94 22.34 0.79
C ALA A 53 -9.87 22.43 -0.32
N ARG A 54 -8.80 21.64 -0.19
CA ARG A 54 -7.68 21.61 -1.15
C ARG A 54 -8.07 20.98 -2.48
N THR A 55 -8.76 19.84 -2.44
CA THR A 55 -9.04 19.02 -3.64
C THR A 55 -10.44 19.27 -4.19
N GLY A 56 -11.35 19.79 -3.37
CA GLY A 56 -12.80 19.83 -3.60
C GLY A 56 -13.44 18.46 -3.77
N VAL A 57 -12.82 17.37 -3.30
CA VAL A 57 -13.42 16.03 -3.27
C VAL A 57 -14.14 15.87 -1.93
N PRO A 58 -15.49 15.86 -1.89
CA PRO A 58 -16.24 15.70 -0.65
C PRO A 58 -16.05 14.30 -0.03
N ILE A 59 -16.02 14.25 1.29
CA ILE A 59 -15.96 13.02 2.09
C ILE A 59 -17.17 12.93 3.02
N ASP A 60 -17.95 11.86 2.90
CA ASP A 60 -19.02 11.52 3.85
C ASP A 60 -18.59 10.39 4.78
N VAL A 61 -18.94 10.50 6.06
CA VAL A 61 -18.64 9.49 7.08
C VAL A 61 -19.90 8.73 7.49
N ILE A 62 -19.91 7.41 7.28
CA ILE A 62 -20.94 6.51 7.78
C ILE A 62 -20.43 5.83 9.06
N HIS A 63 -20.77 6.39 10.23
CA HIS A 63 -20.29 5.88 11.52
C HIS A 63 -20.63 4.41 11.82
N SER A 64 -21.66 3.87 11.15
CA SER A 64 -22.04 2.45 11.29
C SER A 64 -21.22 1.50 10.41
N LEU A 65 -20.46 2.00 9.44
CA LEU A 65 -19.53 1.22 8.65
C LEU A 65 -18.24 1.05 9.49
N LEU A 66 -18.15 -0.09 10.18
CA LEU A 66 -17.03 -0.42 11.06
C LEU A 66 -16.18 -1.54 10.45
N ARG A 67 -14.89 -1.59 10.85
CA ARG A 67 -13.98 -2.66 10.42
C ARG A 67 -14.41 -4.02 10.93
N ALA A 68 -14.83 -4.11 12.19
CA ALA A 68 -15.30 -5.35 12.79
C ALA A 68 -16.69 -5.72 12.24
N PRO A 69 -16.94 -7.00 11.91
CA PRO A 69 -18.27 -7.44 11.48
C PRO A 69 -19.28 -7.33 12.62
N GLY A 70 -20.50 -6.90 12.30
CA GLY A 70 -21.57 -6.79 13.28
C GLY A 70 -22.92 -6.60 12.60
N ILE A 71 -23.87 -7.51 12.87
CA ILE A 71 -25.14 -7.58 12.15
C ILE A 71 -25.89 -6.24 12.15
N ARG A 72 -26.02 -5.60 13.33
CA ARG A 72 -26.76 -4.35 13.48
C ARG A 72 -26.07 -3.16 12.81
N CYS A 73 -24.75 -3.02 12.98
CA CYS A 73 -24.01 -1.91 12.37
C CYS A 73 -23.92 -2.09 10.86
N ASP A 74 -23.75 -3.31 10.37
CA ASP A 74 -23.69 -3.64 8.94
C ASP A 74 -25.00 -3.39 8.22
N TYR A 75 -26.12 -3.79 8.81
CA TYR A 75 -27.45 -3.50 8.28
C TYR A 75 -27.70 -1.98 8.21
N ARG A 76 -27.35 -1.25 9.26
CA ARG A 76 -27.47 0.22 9.29
C ARG A 76 -26.58 0.87 8.23
N ALA A 77 -25.34 0.42 8.10
CA ALA A 77 -24.40 0.91 7.09
C ALA A 77 -24.93 0.67 5.67
N LEU A 78 -25.45 -0.54 5.39
CA LEU A 78 -26.06 -0.88 4.12
C LEU A 78 -27.26 0.02 3.80
N LYS A 79 -28.17 0.23 4.77
CA LYS A 79 -29.34 1.11 4.58
C LYS A 79 -28.93 2.55 4.27
N THR A 80 -27.91 3.06 4.95
CA THR A 80 -27.36 4.39 4.69
C THR A 80 -26.71 4.47 3.32
N LEU A 81 -25.91 3.47 2.93
CA LEU A 81 -25.30 3.39 1.60
C LEU A 81 -26.34 3.34 0.48
N ILE A 82 -27.41 2.55 0.64
CA ILE A 82 -28.50 2.48 -0.35
C ILE A 82 -29.13 3.85 -0.57
N ARG A 83 -29.45 4.57 0.52
CA ARG A 83 -30.03 5.93 0.45
C ARG A 83 -29.08 6.93 -0.19
N LEU A 84 -27.81 6.90 0.19
CA LEU A 84 -26.79 7.79 -0.34
C LEU A 84 -26.63 7.58 -1.85
N ILE A 85 -26.47 6.33 -2.30
CA ILE A 85 -26.33 6.00 -3.72
C ILE A 85 -27.59 6.40 -4.50
N LYS A 86 -28.79 6.18 -3.94
CA LYS A 86 -30.05 6.61 -4.55
C LYS A 86 -30.11 8.12 -4.81
N ASN A 87 -29.60 8.91 -3.87
CA ASN A 87 -29.61 10.37 -3.94
C ASN A 87 -28.50 10.91 -4.85
N GLU A 88 -27.28 10.37 -4.76
CA GLU A 88 -26.14 10.81 -5.56
C GLU A 88 -26.22 10.36 -7.03
N ARG A 89 -26.92 9.26 -7.31
CA ARG A 89 -27.05 8.63 -8.65
C ARG A 89 -25.69 8.55 -9.38
N PRO A 90 -24.69 7.87 -8.80
CA PRO A 90 -23.39 7.74 -9.45
C PRO A 90 -23.50 6.88 -10.71
N HIS A 91 -22.67 7.19 -11.70
CA HIS A 91 -22.47 6.34 -12.86
C HIS A 91 -21.58 5.14 -12.50
N ILE A 92 -20.62 5.36 -11.59
CA ILE A 92 -19.67 4.35 -11.12
C ILE A 92 -19.66 4.32 -9.60
N VAL A 93 -19.80 3.13 -9.02
CA VAL A 93 -19.40 2.86 -7.62
C VAL A 93 -18.11 2.06 -7.62
N HIS A 94 -17.04 2.65 -7.09
CA HIS A 94 -15.74 1.99 -6.93
C HIS A 94 -15.49 1.70 -5.44
N THR A 95 -15.71 0.45 -5.06
CA THR A 95 -15.52 0.00 -3.68
C THR A 95 -14.07 -0.43 -3.41
N ASN A 96 -13.60 -0.17 -2.19
CA ASN A 96 -12.24 -0.46 -1.75
C ASN A 96 -12.29 -1.18 -0.41
N THR A 97 -11.34 -2.11 -0.15
CA THR A 97 -11.25 -2.94 1.06
C THR A 97 -12.44 -3.92 1.22
N SER A 98 -12.26 -5.03 1.94
CA SER A 98 -13.24 -6.13 1.93
C SER A 98 -14.63 -5.74 2.44
N LYS A 99 -14.71 -5.02 3.56
CA LYS A 99 -15.97 -4.72 4.25
C LYS A 99 -16.86 -3.75 3.46
N ALA A 100 -16.32 -2.59 3.13
CA ALA A 100 -16.96 -1.64 2.21
C ALA A 100 -17.14 -2.23 0.80
N GLY A 101 -16.26 -3.15 0.38
CA GLY A 101 -16.38 -3.96 -0.82
C GLY A 101 -17.71 -4.70 -0.90
N ILE A 102 -18.05 -5.49 0.12
CA ILE A 102 -19.28 -6.27 0.13
C ILE A 102 -20.52 -5.36 0.24
N LEU A 103 -20.56 -4.47 1.23
CA LEU A 103 -21.74 -3.65 1.49
C LEU A 103 -21.98 -2.60 0.39
N GLY A 104 -20.92 -1.98 -0.12
CA GLY A 104 -20.99 -0.98 -1.17
C GLY A 104 -21.43 -1.56 -2.51
N ARG A 105 -20.91 -2.73 -2.90
CA ARG A 105 -21.34 -3.41 -4.13
C ARG A 105 -22.82 -3.82 -4.05
N LEU A 106 -23.26 -4.36 -2.92
CA LEU A 106 -24.68 -4.70 -2.71
C LEU A 106 -25.56 -3.44 -2.80
N ALA A 107 -25.18 -2.36 -2.14
CA ALA A 107 -25.92 -1.10 -2.19
C ALA A 107 -25.99 -0.52 -3.62
N ALA A 108 -24.90 -0.62 -4.39
CA ALA A 108 -24.85 -0.22 -5.78
C ALA A 108 -25.76 -1.08 -6.68
N ARG A 109 -25.73 -2.41 -6.47
CA ARG A 109 -26.59 -3.37 -7.20
C ARG A 109 -28.07 -3.14 -6.94
N ILE A 110 -28.46 -2.82 -5.71
CA ILE A 110 -29.85 -2.49 -5.35
C ILE A 110 -30.31 -1.21 -6.07
N ASN A 111 -29.42 -0.22 -6.18
CA ASN A 111 -29.70 1.04 -6.87
C ASN A 111 -29.50 0.99 -8.39
N LYS A 112 -29.19 -0.19 -8.96
CA LYS A 112 -28.92 -0.37 -10.39
C LYS A 112 -27.87 0.61 -10.93
N VAL A 113 -26.81 0.83 -10.16
CA VAL A 113 -25.67 1.66 -10.61
C VAL A 113 -25.10 1.06 -11.89
N PRO A 114 -24.86 1.86 -12.96
CA PRO A 114 -24.39 1.37 -14.24
C PRO A 114 -23.12 0.53 -14.16
N VAL A 115 -22.11 1.01 -13.42
CA VAL A 115 -20.82 0.32 -13.30
C VAL A 115 -20.44 0.14 -11.83
N ILE A 116 -20.04 -1.09 -11.50
CA ILE A 116 -19.66 -1.51 -10.14
C ILE A 116 -18.26 -2.13 -10.20
N ILE A 117 -17.31 -1.50 -9.51
CA ILE A 117 -15.90 -1.91 -9.49
C ILE A 117 -15.46 -2.18 -8.04
N HIS A 118 -14.55 -3.14 -7.87
CA HIS A 118 -13.95 -3.44 -6.57
C HIS A 118 -12.42 -3.53 -6.61
N SER A 119 -11.75 -2.76 -5.76
CA SER A 119 -10.31 -2.89 -5.45
C SER A 119 -10.12 -3.52 -4.05
N PRO A 120 -9.77 -4.81 -3.95
CA PRO A 120 -9.30 -5.36 -2.68
C PRO A 120 -7.95 -4.74 -2.29
N HIS A 121 -7.82 -4.38 -1.01
CA HIS A 121 -6.58 -3.87 -0.44
C HIS A 121 -6.14 -4.82 0.67
N GLY A 122 -5.16 -5.68 0.36
CA GLY A 122 -4.66 -6.73 1.24
C GLY A 122 -5.10 -8.14 0.84
N HIS A 123 -4.46 -9.14 1.45
CA HIS A 123 -4.71 -10.56 1.19
C HIS A 123 -5.92 -11.05 2.00
N ILE A 124 -7.03 -11.37 1.32
CA ILE A 124 -8.28 -11.84 1.95
C ILE A 124 -8.29 -13.39 2.07
N PHE A 125 -7.34 -14.05 1.43
CA PHE A 125 -7.49 -15.45 1.02
C PHE A 125 -6.74 -16.48 1.87
N TYR A 126 -5.72 -16.09 2.64
CA TYR A 126 -4.95 -17.00 3.50
C TYR A 126 -4.46 -16.33 4.79
N GLY A 127 -4.14 -17.13 5.81
CA GLY A 127 -3.39 -16.71 7.00
C GLY A 127 -4.16 -16.03 8.13
N TYR A 128 -5.26 -15.31 7.85
CA TYR A 128 -5.94 -14.51 8.89
C TYR A 128 -7.04 -15.24 9.67
N PHE A 129 -7.58 -16.34 9.15
CA PHE A 129 -8.76 -17.00 9.73
C PHE A 129 -8.72 -18.53 9.62
N SER A 130 -9.55 -19.20 10.43
CA SER A 130 -9.77 -20.64 10.33
C SER A 130 -10.30 -21.03 8.94
N LYS A 131 -10.05 -22.28 8.49
CA LYS A 131 -10.47 -22.78 7.17
C LYS A 131 -11.95 -22.50 6.85
N ALA A 132 -12.83 -22.62 7.85
CA ALA A 132 -14.26 -22.35 7.70
C ALA A 132 -14.55 -20.86 7.42
N LYS A 133 -13.93 -19.95 8.19
CA LYS A 133 -14.07 -18.50 7.98
C LYS A 133 -13.50 -18.07 6.62
N THR A 134 -12.37 -18.63 6.21
CA THR A 134 -11.80 -18.39 4.88
C THR A 134 -12.77 -18.80 3.77
N LYS A 135 -13.36 -20.01 3.84
CA LYS A 135 -14.38 -20.45 2.88
C LYS A 135 -15.60 -19.52 2.86
N PHE A 136 -16.04 -19.04 4.02
CA PHE A 136 -17.14 -18.08 4.12
C PHE A 136 -16.82 -16.77 3.39
N PHE A 137 -15.64 -16.18 3.64
CA PHE A 137 -15.24 -14.95 2.95
C PHE A 137 -15.05 -15.12 1.44
N ILE A 138 -14.51 -16.27 0.99
CA ILE A 138 -14.45 -16.60 -0.44
C ILE A 138 -15.86 -16.70 -1.04
N GLY A 139 -16.80 -17.32 -0.32
CA GLY A 139 -18.20 -17.41 -0.73
C GLY A 139 -18.86 -16.03 -0.87
N LEU A 140 -18.62 -15.13 0.09
CA LEU A 140 -19.09 -13.74 0.03
C LEU A 140 -18.47 -12.98 -1.15
N GLU A 141 -17.17 -13.16 -1.39
CA GLU A 141 -16.48 -12.52 -2.52
C GLU A 141 -17.05 -13.01 -3.85
N ARG A 142 -17.25 -14.33 -4.00
CA ARG A 142 -17.87 -14.93 -5.18
C ARG A 142 -19.29 -14.43 -5.43
N TRP A 143 -20.09 -14.37 -4.37
CA TRP A 143 -21.43 -13.82 -4.44
C TRP A 143 -21.40 -12.36 -4.89
N ALA A 144 -20.53 -11.53 -4.32
CA ALA A 144 -20.42 -10.14 -4.71
C ALA A 144 -19.84 -9.93 -6.12
N ALA A 145 -18.93 -10.80 -6.56
CA ALA A 145 -18.38 -10.81 -7.91
C ALA A 145 -19.43 -11.08 -8.99
N SER A 146 -20.52 -11.79 -8.67
CA SER A 146 -21.61 -12.06 -9.62
C SER A 146 -22.26 -10.77 -10.17
N PHE A 147 -22.31 -9.71 -9.37
CA PHE A 147 -22.83 -8.39 -9.74
C PHE A 147 -21.77 -7.28 -9.75
N THR A 148 -20.49 -7.66 -9.78
CA THR A 148 -19.38 -6.73 -10.03
C THR A 148 -19.02 -6.78 -11.51
N HIS A 149 -18.71 -5.62 -12.11
CA HIS A 149 -18.27 -5.55 -13.51
C HIS A 149 -16.76 -5.82 -13.61
N GLN A 150 -15.95 -5.18 -12.76
CA GLN A 150 -14.50 -5.42 -12.69
C GLN A 150 -13.97 -5.46 -11.26
N ILE A 151 -13.00 -6.33 -11.01
CA ILE A 151 -12.19 -6.37 -9.79
C ILE A 151 -10.74 -6.05 -10.14
N THR A 152 -10.19 -5.01 -9.51
CA THR A 152 -8.84 -4.49 -9.76
C THR A 152 -7.89 -4.93 -8.67
N ASN A 153 -6.96 -5.82 -9.01
CA ASN A 153 -5.95 -6.37 -8.11
C ASN A 153 -4.68 -5.52 -8.12
N LEU A 154 -4.04 -5.39 -6.95
CA LEU A 154 -2.78 -4.67 -6.80
C LEU A 154 -1.58 -5.45 -7.37
N THR A 155 -1.72 -6.77 -7.53
CA THR A 155 -0.68 -7.70 -7.98
C THR A 155 -1.28 -8.78 -8.87
N ARG A 156 -0.47 -9.40 -9.73
CA ARG A 156 -0.85 -10.62 -10.46
C ARG A 156 -1.06 -11.78 -9.51
N LEU A 157 -0.24 -11.93 -8.47
CA LEU A 157 -0.45 -12.95 -7.44
C LEU A 157 -1.86 -12.85 -6.82
N GLY A 158 -2.32 -11.64 -6.49
CA GLY A 158 -3.68 -11.41 -5.97
C GLY A 158 -4.77 -11.77 -6.97
N MET A 159 -4.54 -11.50 -8.27
CA MET A 159 -5.43 -11.93 -9.35
C MET A 159 -5.46 -13.45 -9.50
N GLU A 160 -4.31 -14.11 -9.49
CA GLU A 160 -4.17 -15.57 -9.57
C GLU A 160 -4.83 -16.26 -8.38
N ASP A 161 -4.74 -15.68 -7.18
CA ASP A 161 -5.45 -16.16 -6.00
C ASP A 161 -6.96 -16.14 -6.17
N HIS A 162 -7.53 -15.08 -6.77
CA HIS A 162 -8.96 -15.04 -7.09
C HIS A 162 -9.36 -16.16 -8.06
N ILE A 163 -8.54 -16.43 -9.07
CA ILE A 163 -8.79 -17.50 -10.06
C ILE A 163 -8.70 -18.87 -9.38
N ARG A 164 -7.59 -19.13 -8.67
CA ARG A 164 -7.32 -20.40 -7.98
C ARG A 164 -8.43 -20.76 -7.00
N LEU A 165 -8.93 -19.77 -6.26
CA LEU A 165 -10.00 -19.95 -5.28
C LEU A 165 -11.41 -19.88 -5.87
N LYS A 166 -11.53 -19.66 -7.18
CA LYS A 166 -12.79 -19.42 -7.86
C LYS A 166 -13.58 -18.30 -7.18
N ALA A 167 -12.91 -17.27 -6.69
CA ALA A 167 -13.52 -16.13 -6.01
C ALA A 167 -14.17 -15.17 -7.02
N ALA A 168 -13.68 -15.12 -8.25
CA ALA A 168 -14.30 -14.39 -9.35
C ALA A 168 -13.91 -15.02 -10.71
N PRO A 169 -14.73 -14.84 -11.76
CA PRO A 169 -14.35 -15.19 -13.13
C PRO A 169 -13.14 -14.38 -13.62
N SER A 170 -12.27 -14.98 -14.43
CA SER A 170 -11.00 -14.36 -14.85
C SER A 170 -11.21 -13.11 -15.70
N GLU A 171 -12.25 -13.08 -16.53
CA GLU A 171 -12.62 -11.94 -17.38
C GLU A 171 -12.98 -10.69 -16.56
N LYS A 172 -13.39 -10.86 -15.30
CA LYS A 172 -13.69 -9.75 -14.38
C LYS A 172 -12.46 -9.25 -13.62
N LEU A 173 -11.29 -9.87 -13.80
CA LEU A 173 -10.09 -9.52 -13.05
C LEU A 173 -9.13 -8.68 -13.90
N ARG A 174 -8.60 -7.61 -13.31
CA ARG A 174 -7.56 -6.78 -13.94
C ARG A 174 -6.50 -6.41 -12.90
N VAL A 175 -5.25 -6.30 -13.31
CA VAL A 175 -4.20 -5.75 -12.45
C VAL A 175 -4.05 -4.27 -12.70
N ILE A 176 -4.17 -3.47 -11.64
CA ILE A 176 -3.82 -2.05 -11.64
C ILE A 176 -2.89 -1.82 -10.46
N TYR A 177 -1.61 -1.61 -10.76
CA TYR A 177 -0.61 -1.37 -9.73
C TYR A 177 -0.88 -0.05 -9.01
N PRO A 178 -0.83 -0.01 -7.67
CA PRO A 178 -0.93 1.24 -6.94
C PRO A 178 0.37 2.04 -7.15
N GLY A 179 0.22 3.28 -7.58
CA GLY A 179 1.34 4.18 -7.83
C GLY A 179 1.49 5.27 -6.79
N ILE A 180 2.68 5.87 -6.76
CA ILE A 180 3.04 6.99 -5.88
C ILE A 180 3.46 8.21 -6.68
N GLU A 181 3.51 9.37 -6.03
CA GLU A 181 4.11 10.58 -6.58
C GLU A 181 5.64 10.49 -6.54
N LEU A 182 6.23 9.90 -7.59
CA LEU A 182 7.67 9.63 -7.67
C LEU A 182 8.55 10.87 -7.43
N GLY A 183 8.11 12.04 -7.91
CA GLY A 183 8.86 13.29 -7.79
C GLY A 183 9.11 13.75 -6.36
N LYS A 184 8.29 13.33 -5.39
CA LYS A 184 8.46 13.68 -3.96
C LYS A 184 9.75 13.11 -3.35
N TYR A 185 10.35 12.09 -3.97
CA TYR A 185 11.51 11.37 -3.45
C TYR A 185 12.82 11.74 -4.13
N ALA A 186 12.80 12.62 -5.13
CA ALA A 186 14.00 13.18 -5.75
C ALA A 186 14.54 14.34 -4.91
N VAL A 187 15.09 14.01 -3.73
CA VAL A 187 15.54 14.98 -2.72
C VAL A 187 17.02 15.37 -2.94
N SER A 188 17.38 16.62 -2.62
CA SER A 188 18.74 17.14 -2.80
C SER A 188 19.76 16.56 -1.78
N THR A 189 21.04 16.59 -2.14
CA THR A 189 22.14 16.15 -1.27
C THR A 189 22.30 17.00 0.00
N GLN A 190 21.87 18.26 -0.02
CA GLN A 190 21.87 19.13 1.16
C GLN A 190 20.95 18.58 2.27
N ILE A 191 19.78 18.06 1.88
CA ILE A 191 18.81 17.50 2.83
C ILE A 191 19.36 16.23 3.47
N ARG A 192 20.12 15.41 2.73
CA ARG A 192 20.80 14.23 3.29
C ARG A 192 21.68 14.59 4.48
N GLY A 193 22.62 15.54 4.31
CA GLY A 193 23.55 15.92 5.38
C GLY A 193 22.83 16.58 6.56
N GLN A 194 21.80 17.39 6.30
CA GLN A 194 20.96 17.96 7.35
C GLN A 194 20.25 16.87 8.17
N MET A 195 19.60 15.92 7.47
CA MET A 195 18.84 14.87 8.12
C MET A 195 19.74 13.93 8.92
N ARG A 196 20.94 13.59 8.40
CA ARG A 196 21.94 12.81 9.15
C ARG A 196 22.37 13.48 10.45
N ARG A 197 22.68 14.78 10.42
CA ARG A 197 23.01 15.54 11.63
C ARG A 197 21.85 15.60 12.63
N GLU A 198 20.62 15.79 12.15
CA GLU A 198 19.42 15.81 13.00
C GLU A 198 19.23 14.49 13.78
N ILE A 199 19.48 13.35 13.13
CA ILE A 199 19.30 12.02 13.73
C ILE A 199 20.60 11.43 14.31
N GLY A 200 21.66 12.23 14.41
CA GLY A 200 22.92 11.86 15.07
C GLY A 200 23.78 10.85 14.31
N ILE A 201 23.73 10.83 12.98
CA ILE A 201 24.49 9.92 12.13
C ILE A 201 25.62 10.67 11.41
N SER A 202 26.82 10.08 11.36
CA SER A 202 27.98 10.64 10.65
C SER A 202 27.86 10.46 9.13
N ASP A 203 28.37 11.44 8.37
CA ASP A 203 28.32 11.42 6.90
C ASP A 203 29.21 10.33 6.29
N GLU A 204 30.20 9.84 7.04
CA GLU A 204 31.16 8.79 6.65
C GLU A 204 30.63 7.35 6.85
N THR A 205 29.54 7.18 7.60
CA THR A 205 28.93 5.87 7.84
C THR A 205 27.95 5.49 6.73
N THR A 206 27.89 4.20 6.41
CA THR A 206 26.85 3.67 5.51
C THR A 206 25.58 3.38 6.29
N VAL A 207 24.47 3.98 5.89
CA VAL A 207 23.19 3.89 6.58
C VAL A 207 22.29 2.84 5.93
N ILE A 208 21.98 1.78 6.67
CA ILE A 208 21.01 0.77 6.30
C ILE A 208 19.67 1.18 6.90
N GLY A 209 18.69 1.46 6.05
CA GLY A 209 17.41 2.00 6.45
C GLY A 209 16.27 1.01 6.36
N TRP A 210 15.36 1.06 7.32
CA TRP A 210 14.13 0.30 7.37
C TRP A 210 12.96 1.26 7.63
N VAL A 211 11.89 1.16 6.84
CA VAL A 211 10.70 2.03 6.99
C VAL A 211 9.45 1.16 7.00
N GLY A 212 8.64 1.27 8.05
CA GLY A 212 7.39 0.53 8.16
C GLY A 212 6.73 0.62 9.52
N ARG A 213 5.55 0.00 9.66
CA ARG A 213 4.94 -0.20 10.98
C ARG A 213 5.75 -1.25 11.75
N ILE A 214 6.09 -0.98 13.00
CA ILE A 214 6.88 -1.87 13.83
C ILE A 214 5.96 -2.92 14.46
N ASP A 215 5.52 -3.88 13.62
CA ASP A 215 4.63 -4.97 13.98
C ASP A 215 5.15 -6.33 13.49
N SER A 216 4.45 -7.41 13.87
CA SER A 216 4.86 -8.78 13.55
C SER A 216 4.96 -9.05 12.04
N VAL A 217 4.05 -8.50 11.25
CA VAL A 217 4.03 -8.70 9.79
C VAL A 217 5.26 -8.09 9.12
N LYS A 218 5.72 -6.94 9.60
CA LYS A 218 6.92 -6.29 9.07
C LYS A 218 8.24 -6.87 9.60
N ASN A 219 8.18 -7.76 10.59
CA ASN A 219 9.31 -8.48 11.18
C ASN A 219 10.57 -7.58 11.39
N PRO A 220 10.46 -6.55 12.25
CA PRO A 220 11.58 -5.67 12.60
C PRO A 220 12.72 -6.43 13.30
N LEU A 221 12.42 -7.57 13.94
CA LEU A 221 13.41 -8.38 14.64
C LEU A 221 14.46 -8.97 13.68
N MET A 222 14.07 -9.38 12.46
CA MET A 222 15.02 -9.85 11.45
C MET A 222 16.04 -8.78 11.06
N PHE A 223 15.61 -7.51 10.98
CA PHE A 223 16.51 -6.39 10.71
C PHE A 223 17.54 -6.20 11.83
N ILE A 224 17.11 -6.26 13.09
CA ILE A 224 18.00 -6.17 14.26
C ILE A 224 18.96 -7.37 14.33
N LYS A 225 18.49 -8.59 14.04
CA LYS A 225 19.34 -9.78 14.00
C LYS A 225 20.43 -9.66 12.92
N ALA A 226 20.09 -9.13 11.74
CA ALA A 226 21.08 -8.89 10.69
C ALA A 226 22.09 -7.80 11.11
N ALA A 227 21.64 -6.76 11.81
CA ALA A 227 22.53 -5.74 12.38
C ALA A 227 23.55 -6.34 13.35
N ALA A 228 23.14 -7.30 14.19
CA ALA A 228 24.02 -8.00 15.12
C ALA A 228 25.14 -8.79 14.41
N LEU A 229 24.84 -9.40 13.27
CA LEU A 229 25.82 -10.12 12.44
C LEU A 229 26.84 -9.19 11.77
N LEU A 230 26.53 -7.89 11.69
CA LEU A 230 27.35 -6.87 11.02
C LEU A 230 27.91 -5.84 12.01
N LYS A 231 27.89 -6.13 13.32
CA LYS A 231 28.31 -5.20 14.37
C LYS A 231 29.73 -4.67 14.21
N ASP A 232 30.63 -5.42 13.58
CA ASP A 232 32.04 -5.04 13.39
C ASP A 232 32.25 -4.18 12.13
N LYS A 233 31.21 -3.97 11.31
CA LYS A 233 31.25 -3.12 10.11
C LYS A 233 30.95 -1.66 10.46
N ASN A 234 31.44 -0.73 9.63
CA ASN A 234 31.13 0.70 9.75
C ASN A 234 29.75 1.03 9.15
N LEU A 235 28.70 0.48 9.75
CA LEU A 235 27.31 0.63 9.33
C LEU A 235 26.49 1.25 10.47
N HIS A 236 25.50 2.07 10.08
CA HIS A 236 24.46 2.56 10.98
C HIS A 236 23.10 2.03 10.54
N PHE A 237 22.30 1.54 11.48
CA PHE A 237 20.98 0.98 11.21
C PHE A 237 19.91 1.99 11.63
N LEU A 238 19.07 2.40 10.68
CA LEU A 238 18.02 3.41 10.89
C LEU A 238 16.65 2.75 10.76
N MET A 239 15.90 2.70 11.85
CA MET A 239 14.52 2.21 11.85
C MET A 239 13.53 3.38 11.97
N VAL A 240 12.72 3.55 10.94
CA VAL A 240 11.69 4.59 10.83
C VAL A 240 10.31 3.98 10.94
N GLY A 241 9.51 4.50 11.88
CA GLY A 241 8.15 4.08 12.11
C GLY A 241 7.85 3.82 13.58
N ASP A 242 6.64 3.35 13.83
CA ASP A 242 6.11 3.07 15.17
C ASP A 242 5.21 1.85 15.12
N GLY A 243 4.92 1.25 16.27
CA GLY A 243 4.05 0.10 16.40
C GLY A 243 4.19 -0.63 17.73
N GLU A 244 3.32 -1.61 17.93
CA GLU A 244 3.21 -2.39 19.17
C GLU A 244 4.51 -3.09 19.59
N LEU A 245 5.43 -3.35 18.67
CA LEU A 245 6.71 -4.01 18.97
C LEU A 245 7.85 -3.03 19.27
N MET A 246 7.64 -1.70 19.18
CA MET A 246 8.69 -0.68 19.34
C MET A 246 9.51 -0.87 20.63
N GLU A 247 8.86 -0.95 21.79
CA GLU A 247 9.52 -1.12 23.09
C GLU A 247 10.26 -2.47 23.20
N GLY A 248 9.74 -3.52 22.56
CA GLY A 248 10.43 -4.81 22.48
C GLY A 248 11.69 -4.72 21.62
N MET A 249 11.64 -3.98 20.51
CA MET A 249 12.78 -3.79 19.61
C MET A 249 13.88 -2.96 20.24
N ARG A 250 13.54 -1.88 20.99
CA ARG A 250 14.52 -1.08 21.73
C ARG A 250 15.30 -1.94 22.74
N ARG A 251 14.60 -2.68 23.59
CA ARG A 251 15.21 -3.62 24.54
C ARG A 251 16.10 -4.65 23.85
N LYS A 252 15.69 -5.16 22.68
CA LYS A 252 16.51 -6.13 21.94
C LYS A 252 17.83 -5.52 21.46
N VAL A 253 17.84 -4.27 21.02
CA VAL A 253 19.05 -3.54 20.61
C VAL A 253 19.95 -3.28 21.82
N ASP A 254 19.38 -2.95 22.98
CA ASP A 254 20.12 -2.80 24.24
C ASP A 254 20.80 -4.11 24.65
N GLU A 255 20.05 -5.22 24.67
CA GLU A 255 20.53 -6.56 25.05
C GLU A 255 21.73 -7.05 24.22
N ILE A 256 21.80 -6.65 22.95
CA ILE A 256 22.88 -7.02 22.02
C ILE A 256 23.93 -5.91 21.85
N SER A 257 23.85 -4.86 22.67
CA SER A 257 24.81 -3.74 22.72
C SER A 257 25.03 -3.04 21.36
N LEU A 258 23.94 -2.77 20.63
CA LEU A 258 23.98 -2.09 19.33
C LEU A 258 23.56 -0.62 19.37
N ASN A 259 23.36 -0.04 20.55
CA ASN A 259 22.78 1.31 20.73
C ASN A 259 23.51 2.42 19.96
N GLU A 260 24.83 2.37 19.88
CA GLU A 260 25.62 3.39 19.17
C GLU A 260 25.48 3.30 17.63
N LYS A 261 25.03 2.15 17.12
CA LYS A 261 24.89 1.88 15.68
C LYS A 261 23.43 1.76 15.23
N PHE A 262 22.48 2.09 16.10
CA PHE A 262 21.06 1.87 15.83
C PHE A 262 20.20 3.06 16.26
N THR A 263 19.51 3.69 15.31
CA THR A 263 18.60 4.81 15.57
C THR A 263 17.16 4.41 15.30
N PHE A 264 16.29 4.67 16.29
CA PHE A 264 14.83 4.60 16.12
C PHE A 264 14.26 6.02 16.09
N THR A 265 13.60 6.40 14.99
CA THR A 265 13.02 7.76 14.88
C THR A 265 11.62 7.87 15.46
N GLY A 266 10.94 6.75 15.70
CA GLY A 266 9.49 6.73 15.89
C GLY A 266 8.76 7.09 14.59
N TYR A 267 7.47 7.43 14.71
CA TYR A 267 6.67 7.89 13.59
C TYR A 267 7.17 9.25 13.06
N ARG A 268 7.45 9.31 11.76
CA ARG A 268 7.87 10.51 11.02
C ARG A 268 7.07 10.64 9.74
N ALA A 269 6.71 11.86 9.37
CA ALA A 269 5.93 12.15 8.15
C ALA A 269 6.81 12.58 6.96
N ASP A 270 8.03 13.04 7.23
CA ASP A 270 9.02 13.50 6.26
C ASP A 270 9.86 12.34 5.67
N ILE A 271 9.18 11.27 5.28
CA ILE A 271 9.80 10.05 4.73
C ILE A 271 10.78 10.33 3.58
N PRO A 272 10.52 11.25 2.62
CA PRO A 272 11.52 11.55 1.59
C PRO A 272 12.87 12.01 2.14
N ASN A 273 12.89 12.81 3.21
CA ASN A 273 14.12 13.30 3.82
C ASN A 273 14.87 12.17 4.53
N LEU A 274 14.14 11.29 5.21
CA LEU A 274 14.71 10.12 5.88
C LEU A 274 15.28 9.12 4.88
N LEU A 275 14.62 8.89 3.75
CA LEU A 275 15.16 8.07 2.66
C LEU A 275 16.44 8.70 2.09
N ALA A 276 16.51 10.03 1.96
CA ALA A 276 17.73 10.71 1.50
C ALA A 276 18.93 10.51 2.45
N ALA A 277 18.68 10.29 3.75
CA ALA A 277 19.72 9.98 4.74
C ALA A 277 20.26 8.54 4.64
N MET A 278 19.55 7.64 3.96
CA MET A 278 19.92 6.22 3.80
C MET A 278 20.87 5.98 2.63
N ASP A 279 21.54 4.83 2.64
CA ASP A 279 22.36 4.33 1.53
C ASP A 279 21.83 3.03 0.95
N ILE A 280 21.22 2.18 1.78
CA ILE A 280 20.56 0.94 1.36
C ILE A 280 19.22 0.87 2.08
N TYR A 281 18.15 0.57 1.34
CA TYR A 281 16.84 0.33 1.93
C TYR A 281 16.58 -1.16 2.13
N VAL A 282 16.00 -1.53 3.27
CA VAL A 282 15.68 -2.90 3.64
C VAL A 282 14.19 -3.04 3.97
N LEU A 283 13.57 -4.12 3.46
CA LEU A 283 12.24 -4.57 3.86
C LEU A 283 12.31 -6.04 4.30
N THR A 284 11.88 -6.33 5.53
CA THR A 284 12.00 -7.66 6.16
C THR A 284 10.66 -8.37 6.34
N SER A 285 9.63 -8.01 5.57
CA SER A 285 8.25 -8.43 5.86
C SER A 285 8.03 -9.94 5.71
N LEU A 286 7.12 -10.49 6.52
CA LEU A 286 6.58 -11.85 6.37
C LEU A 286 5.51 -11.93 5.28
N ASN A 287 4.81 -10.81 5.06
CA ASN A 287 3.82 -10.67 4.02
C ASN A 287 3.74 -9.22 3.57
N GLU A 288 3.55 -9.01 2.29
CA GLU A 288 3.42 -7.69 1.70
C GLU A 288 2.31 -7.69 0.65
N GLY A 289 1.40 -6.71 0.75
CA GLY A 289 0.31 -6.59 -0.22
C GLY A 289 0.83 -6.17 -1.59
N PHE A 290 1.67 -5.13 -1.61
CA PHE A 290 2.33 -4.65 -2.81
C PHE A 290 3.78 -4.23 -2.55
N GLY A 291 4.04 -3.45 -1.47
CA GLY A 291 5.38 -2.97 -1.15
C GLY A 291 5.63 -1.52 -1.57
N ARG A 292 4.69 -0.63 -1.25
CA ARG A 292 4.76 0.81 -1.60
C ARG A 292 6.10 1.45 -1.20
N THR A 293 6.60 1.16 0.00
CA THR A 293 7.87 1.71 0.51
C THR A 293 9.10 1.32 -0.32
N ILE A 294 9.03 0.22 -1.08
CA ILE A 294 10.08 -0.18 -2.02
C ILE A 294 10.15 0.81 -3.18
N ILE A 295 9.00 1.24 -3.71
CA ILE A 295 8.93 2.21 -4.81
C ILE A 295 9.39 3.58 -4.31
N GLU A 296 9.02 3.94 -3.07
CA GLU A 296 9.48 5.17 -2.41
C GLU A 296 11.02 5.18 -2.32
N ALA A 297 11.63 4.08 -1.84
CA ALA A 297 13.08 3.93 -1.76
C ALA A 297 13.77 3.94 -3.13
N GLN A 298 13.25 3.19 -4.11
CA GLN A 298 13.78 3.21 -5.49
C GLN A 298 13.65 4.60 -6.14
N SER A 299 12.58 5.34 -5.83
CA SER A 299 12.40 6.73 -6.29
C SER A 299 13.41 7.68 -5.65
N ALA A 300 13.81 7.42 -4.40
CA ALA A 300 14.93 8.07 -3.72
C ALA A 300 16.31 7.57 -4.21
N SER A 301 16.35 6.76 -5.28
CA SER A 301 17.58 6.21 -5.87
C SER A 301 18.38 5.32 -4.90
N LEU A 302 17.71 4.64 -3.97
CA LEU A 302 18.33 3.67 -3.08
C LEU A 302 18.34 2.28 -3.73
N PRO A 303 19.44 1.51 -3.62
CA PRO A 303 19.40 0.08 -3.82
C PRO A 303 18.56 -0.56 -2.69
N VAL A 304 17.81 -1.61 -3.02
CA VAL A 304 16.86 -2.25 -2.10
C VAL A 304 17.22 -3.71 -1.87
N ILE A 305 17.13 -4.17 -0.62
CA ILE A 305 17.16 -5.59 -0.23
C ILE A 305 15.82 -5.91 0.43
N VAL A 306 15.06 -6.83 -0.13
CA VAL A 306 13.67 -7.04 0.30
C VAL A 306 13.35 -8.52 0.36
N THR A 307 12.48 -8.92 1.28
CA THR A 307 12.01 -10.30 1.37
C THR A 307 11.15 -10.69 0.17
N ASP A 308 11.33 -11.91 -0.33
CA ASP A 308 10.56 -12.50 -1.43
C ASP A 308 9.17 -12.97 -0.93
N VAL A 309 8.28 -12.01 -0.68
CA VAL A 309 6.94 -12.29 -0.16
C VAL A 309 5.87 -11.48 -0.87
N GLY A 310 4.68 -12.08 -1.03
CA GLY A 310 3.49 -11.40 -1.50
C GLY A 310 3.69 -10.65 -2.83
N GLY A 311 3.43 -9.34 -2.83
CA GLY A 311 3.53 -8.48 -4.02
C GLY A 311 4.93 -8.00 -4.39
N VAL A 312 5.96 -8.28 -3.58
CA VAL A 312 7.31 -7.74 -3.76
C VAL A 312 7.92 -8.05 -5.14
N PRO A 313 7.79 -9.28 -5.70
CA PRO A 313 8.36 -9.60 -7.02
C PRO A 313 7.74 -8.85 -8.20
N GLU A 314 6.60 -8.18 -8.03
CA GLU A 314 6.06 -7.28 -9.06
C GLU A 314 6.95 -6.05 -9.23
N ILE A 315 7.56 -5.60 -8.13
CA ILE A 315 8.37 -4.38 -8.07
C ILE A 315 9.84 -4.71 -8.32
N VAL A 316 10.36 -5.73 -7.61
CA VAL A 316 11.78 -6.08 -7.60
C VAL A 316 12.04 -7.36 -8.39
N ILE A 317 12.87 -7.26 -9.43
CA ILE A 317 13.52 -8.41 -10.05
C ILE A 317 14.86 -8.63 -9.36
N ASP A 318 15.07 -9.83 -8.83
CA ASP A 318 16.30 -10.20 -8.14
C ASP A 318 17.54 -10.02 -9.02
N GLY A 319 18.60 -9.45 -8.45
CA GLY A 319 19.86 -9.17 -9.14
C GLY A 319 19.81 -8.08 -10.21
N GLU A 320 18.62 -7.65 -10.62
CA GLU A 320 18.41 -6.66 -11.68
C GLU A 320 17.99 -5.29 -11.16
N THR A 321 16.99 -5.22 -10.27
CA THR A 321 16.43 -3.94 -9.76
C THR A 321 16.45 -3.83 -8.23
N GLY A 322 16.94 -4.87 -7.57
CA GLY A 322 17.12 -5.01 -6.13
C GLY A 322 17.63 -6.41 -5.83
N ILE A 323 17.73 -6.77 -4.55
CA ILE A 323 18.05 -8.12 -4.11
C ILE A 323 16.84 -8.69 -3.39
N LEU A 324 16.39 -9.87 -3.82
CA LEU A 324 15.39 -10.65 -3.11
C LEU A 324 16.08 -11.59 -2.13
N ILE A 325 15.56 -11.69 -0.91
CA ILE A 325 16.05 -12.63 0.10
C ILE A 325 14.91 -13.47 0.66
N PRO A 326 15.19 -14.68 1.19
CA PRO A 326 14.19 -15.44 1.93
C PRO A 326 13.64 -14.65 3.13
N SER A 327 12.36 -14.82 3.42
CA SER A 327 11.80 -14.30 4.68
C SER A 327 12.37 -15.06 5.88
N GLU A 328 12.41 -14.40 7.03
CA GLU A 328 12.90 -14.96 8.30
C GLU A 328 14.40 -15.33 8.34
N ASP A 329 15.18 -14.99 7.31
CA ASP A 329 16.61 -15.28 7.22
C ASP A 329 17.48 -14.02 7.42
N ALA A 330 17.86 -13.76 8.67
CA ALA A 330 18.74 -12.65 9.02
C ALA A 330 20.17 -12.80 8.47
N SER A 331 20.63 -14.04 8.21
CA SER A 331 21.95 -14.29 7.65
C SER A 331 21.99 -13.90 6.16
N ALA A 332 20.97 -14.29 5.40
CA ALA A 332 20.82 -13.86 4.01
C ALA A 332 20.75 -12.33 3.89
N LEU A 333 20.02 -11.66 4.79
CA LEU A 333 19.99 -10.21 4.85
C LEU A 333 21.39 -9.61 5.11
N ALA A 334 22.12 -10.12 6.11
CA ALA A 334 23.46 -9.63 6.43
C ALA A 334 24.46 -9.84 5.27
N GLN A 335 24.37 -10.97 4.57
CA GLN A 335 25.18 -11.26 3.38
C GLN A 335 24.84 -10.31 2.23
N ALA A 336 23.55 -10.06 1.98
CA ALA A 336 23.10 -9.12 0.95
C ALA A 336 23.53 -7.68 1.25
N ILE A 337 23.47 -7.23 2.51
CA ILE A 337 23.99 -5.93 2.95
C ILE A 337 25.50 -5.88 2.67
N SER A 338 26.26 -6.87 3.13
CA SER A 338 27.72 -6.93 2.92
C SER A 338 28.08 -6.84 1.44
N ARG A 339 27.37 -7.59 0.59
CA ARG A 339 27.54 -7.57 -0.87
C ARG A 339 27.32 -6.19 -1.45
N LEU A 340 26.21 -5.52 -1.11
CA LEU A 340 25.94 -4.17 -1.63
C LEU A 340 26.96 -3.15 -1.13
N THR A 341 27.33 -3.19 0.15
CA THR A 341 28.31 -2.26 0.72
C THR A 341 29.70 -2.41 0.09
N GLY A 342 30.05 -3.61 -0.40
CA GLY A 342 31.32 -3.88 -1.07
C GLY A 342 31.33 -3.65 -2.59
N ASP A 343 30.17 -3.43 -3.22
CA ASP A 343 30.05 -3.38 -4.70
C ASP A 343 29.24 -2.16 -5.17
N SER A 344 29.95 -1.04 -5.36
CA SER A 344 29.34 0.20 -5.86
C SER A 344 28.84 0.10 -7.30
N GLN A 345 29.40 -0.79 -8.12
CA GLN A 345 28.94 -0.98 -9.50
C GLN A 345 27.59 -1.71 -9.51
N LEU A 346 27.44 -2.73 -8.66
CA LEU A 346 26.17 -3.40 -8.46
C LEU A 346 25.10 -2.43 -7.97
N GLN A 347 25.38 -1.58 -6.97
CA GLN A 347 24.42 -0.58 -6.50
C GLN A 347 23.93 0.31 -7.66
N LYS A 348 24.86 0.91 -8.43
CA LYS A 348 24.54 1.77 -9.57
C LYS A 348 23.69 1.05 -10.62
N ARG A 349 24.00 -0.22 -10.91
CA ARG A 349 23.25 -1.05 -11.86
C ARG A 349 21.82 -1.30 -11.39
N LEU A 350 21.64 -1.70 -10.12
CA LEU A 350 20.32 -1.96 -9.54
C LEU A 350 19.45 -0.71 -9.56
N ILE A 351 20.00 0.44 -9.16
CA ILE A 351 19.31 1.74 -9.17
C ILE A 351 18.89 2.11 -10.59
N ALA A 352 19.81 2.04 -11.56
CA ALA A 352 19.55 2.42 -12.94
C ALA A 352 18.42 1.57 -13.57
N ASN A 353 18.42 0.26 -13.29
CA ASN A 353 17.39 -0.65 -13.79
C ASN A 353 16.04 -0.45 -13.07
N ALA A 354 16.05 -0.26 -11.75
CA ALA A 354 14.85 0.09 -11.00
C ALA A 354 14.18 1.35 -11.55
N ARG A 355 14.98 2.40 -11.82
CA ARG A 355 14.49 3.68 -12.38
C ARG A 355 13.75 3.51 -13.71
N LYS A 356 14.20 2.61 -14.59
CA LYS A 356 13.50 2.32 -15.87
C LYS A 356 12.09 1.76 -15.67
N ARG A 357 11.82 1.10 -14.53
CA ARG A 357 10.52 0.51 -14.21
C ARG A 357 9.59 1.45 -13.45
N LEU A 358 10.12 2.43 -12.71
CA LEU A 358 9.36 3.29 -11.81
C LEU A 358 8.13 3.94 -12.44
N LYS A 359 8.18 4.31 -13.73
CA LYS A 359 7.04 4.93 -14.44
C LYS A 359 5.76 4.08 -14.33
N ARG A 360 5.88 2.75 -14.32
CA ARG A 360 4.75 1.81 -14.16
C ARG A 360 4.05 1.94 -12.81
N PHE A 361 4.77 2.42 -11.81
CA PHE A 361 4.32 2.62 -10.43
C PHE A 361 4.14 4.11 -10.09
N SER A 362 3.99 4.97 -11.10
CA SER A 362 3.62 6.36 -10.87
C SER A 362 2.13 6.49 -10.58
N LEU A 363 1.78 7.45 -9.73
CA LEU A 363 0.38 7.79 -9.46
C LEU A 363 -0.37 8.15 -10.75
N GLN A 364 0.28 8.90 -11.64
CA GLN A 364 -0.29 9.26 -12.95
C GLN A 364 -0.67 8.02 -13.78
N ASN A 365 0.25 7.06 -13.91
CA ASN A 365 -0.04 5.80 -14.61
C ASN A 365 -1.18 5.02 -13.96
N THR A 366 -1.30 5.07 -12.63
CA THR A 366 -2.43 4.42 -11.92
C THR A 366 -3.75 5.07 -12.28
N ILE A 367 -3.82 6.40 -12.24
CA ILE A 367 -5.02 7.16 -12.59
C ILE A 367 -5.37 6.95 -14.07
N ASP A 368 -4.39 6.91 -14.97
CA ASP A 368 -4.60 6.59 -16.40
C ASP A 368 -5.29 5.24 -16.58
N ASN A 369 -4.78 4.19 -15.91
CA ASN A 369 -5.35 2.85 -15.99
C ASN A 369 -6.76 2.77 -15.38
N ILE A 370 -7.01 3.48 -14.28
CA ILE A 370 -8.33 3.55 -13.65
C ILE A 370 -9.33 4.28 -14.56
N GLU A 371 -8.95 5.42 -15.12
CA GLU A 371 -9.83 6.20 -16.01
C GLU A 371 -10.15 5.44 -17.31
N ASN A 372 -9.16 4.78 -17.90
CA ASN A 372 -9.37 3.94 -19.08
C ASN A 372 -10.36 2.81 -18.77
N LEU A 373 -10.20 2.14 -17.62
CA LEU A 373 -11.17 1.14 -17.16
C LEU A 373 -12.58 1.72 -17.01
N TYR A 374 -12.71 2.92 -16.44
CA TYR A 374 -14.01 3.57 -16.31
C TYR A 374 -14.64 3.86 -17.68
N ARG A 375 -13.85 4.35 -18.63
CA ARG A 375 -14.31 4.66 -19.99
C ARG A 375 -14.78 3.42 -20.73
N GLU A 376 -13.99 2.35 -20.69
CA GLU A 376 -14.32 1.04 -21.28
C GLU A 376 -15.68 0.55 -20.76
N LEU A 377 -15.85 0.49 -19.43
CA LEU A 377 -17.07 -0.05 -18.82
C LEU A 377 -18.30 0.82 -19.06
N LEU A 378 -18.16 2.15 -19.05
CA LEU A 378 -19.26 3.05 -19.36
C LEU A 378 -19.68 2.97 -20.83
N SER A 379 -18.73 2.79 -21.75
CA SER A 379 -19.03 2.66 -23.18
C SER A 379 -19.81 1.38 -23.50
N SER A 380 -19.47 0.27 -22.85
CA SER A 380 -20.22 -0.99 -22.99
C SER A 380 -21.64 -0.88 -22.42
N TYR A 381 -21.83 -0.13 -21.33
CA TYR A 381 -23.15 0.08 -20.74
C TYR A 381 -24.08 0.90 -21.63
N SER A 382 -23.55 1.94 -22.30
CA SER A 382 -24.34 2.75 -23.24
C SER A 382 -24.73 2.00 -24.53
N ALA A 383 -24.11 0.85 -24.82
CA ALA A 383 -24.35 0.06 -26.01
C ALA A 383 -25.36 -1.09 -25.81
N GLU A 384 -25.79 -1.40 -24.58
CA GLU A 384 -26.83 -2.40 -24.34
C GLU A 384 -28.23 -1.79 -24.60
N PRO A 385 -29.07 -2.38 -25.48
CA PRO A 385 -30.44 -1.92 -25.69
C PRO A 385 -31.25 -2.15 -24.41
N SER A 386 -31.91 -1.08 -23.94
CA SER A 386 -32.75 -1.01 -22.74
C SER A 386 -33.95 -1.94 -22.75
#